data_AF-A0A644VFU6-F1
#
_entry.id   AF-A0A644VFU6-F1
#
_cell.length_a   1.000
_cell.length_b   1.000
_cell.length_c   1.000
_cell.angle_alpha   90.00
_cell.angle_beta   90.00
_cell.angle_gamma   90.00
#
_symmetry.space_group_name_H-M   'P 1'
#
loop_
_entity.id
_entity.type
_entity.pdbx_description
1 polymer ?
#
loop_
_entity_poly.entity_id
_entity_poly.type
_entity_poly.pdbx_seq_one_letter_code
_entity_poly.pdbx_strand_id
1 'polypeptide(L)'
;MYRFKGELVARQLTEQDTEIINFLLEKSKTFYPEQYNALCEEYKLSAMNKSYYDFLRARRIINCCFGENDREWDIDDEGNYHFELVKCPRLAECKYYKVICQPTFNSTLSDREMEVMKMYFDHIPTEKIAESLYLSIHTVNNHRRNALQKLGLRSMDEFRDYVYKNKIFDR
;
A
#
# COMPACT_ATOMS: atom_id res chain seq x y z
N MET A 1 3.73 -15.74 -10.39
CA MET A 1 3.94 -14.64 -11.38
C MET A 1 2.99 -13.50 -11.01
N TYR A 2 3.06 -12.32 -11.64
CA TYR A 2 2.09 -11.22 -11.40
C TYR A 2 1.61 -10.62 -12.72
N ARG A 3 0.46 -9.96 -12.72
CA ARG A 3 -0.16 -9.37 -13.91
C ARG A 3 -0.81 -8.02 -13.62
N PHE A 4 -0.38 -6.99 -14.34
CA PHE A 4 -1.07 -5.70 -14.33
C PHE A 4 -2.32 -5.71 -15.22
N LYS A 5 -3.29 -4.84 -14.89
CA LYS A 5 -4.42 -4.58 -15.76
C LYS A 5 -3.96 -4.18 -17.17
N GLY A 6 -4.39 -4.96 -18.17
CA GLY A 6 -4.03 -4.76 -19.58
C GLY A 6 -2.88 -5.63 -20.09
N GLU A 7 -2.14 -6.34 -19.23
CA GLU A 7 -1.09 -7.27 -19.65
C GLU A 7 -1.67 -8.66 -19.96
N LEU A 8 -1.50 -9.17 -21.19
CA LEU A 8 -2.04 -10.48 -21.57
C LEU A 8 -1.30 -11.67 -20.93
N VAL A 9 -0.10 -11.46 -20.40
CA VAL A 9 0.81 -12.51 -19.93
C VAL A 9 1.33 -12.17 -18.53
N ALA A 10 1.31 -13.14 -17.63
CA ALA A 10 1.88 -12.98 -16.30
C ALA A 10 3.42 -12.88 -16.38
N ARG A 11 4.01 -11.96 -15.61
CA ARG A 11 5.45 -11.70 -15.59
C ARG A 11 6.11 -12.32 -14.37
N GLN A 12 7.34 -12.77 -14.54
CA GLN A 12 8.19 -13.20 -13.43
C GLN A 12 8.96 -11.98 -12.90
N LEU A 13 8.94 -11.78 -11.58
CA LEU A 13 9.72 -10.73 -10.94
C LEU A 13 11.20 -11.11 -10.90
N THR A 14 12.06 -10.17 -11.26
CA THR A 14 13.52 -10.24 -11.18
C THR A 14 14.07 -9.16 -10.24
N GLU A 15 15.34 -9.27 -9.85
CA GLU A 15 15.99 -8.27 -8.98
C GLU A 15 16.15 -6.89 -9.63
N GLN A 16 16.12 -6.82 -10.96
CA GLN A 16 16.27 -5.60 -11.74
C GLN A 16 14.95 -4.79 -11.82
N ASP A 17 13.82 -5.40 -11.49
CA ASP A 17 12.49 -4.80 -11.57
C ASP A 17 12.21 -3.82 -10.39
N THR A 18 13.11 -2.86 -10.21
CA THR A 18 13.14 -1.99 -9.02
C THR A 18 11.88 -1.14 -8.83
N GLU A 19 11.26 -0.68 -9.91
CA GLU A 19 10.05 0.14 -9.87
C GLU A 19 8.87 -0.61 -9.25
N ILE A 20 8.58 -1.82 -9.75
CA ILE A 20 7.51 -2.66 -9.23
C ILE A 20 7.82 -3.20 -7.83
N ILE A 21 9.09 -3.51 -7.53
CA ILE A 21 9.51 -3.88 -6.18
C ILE A 21 9.18 -2.75 -5.20
N ASN A 22 9.57 -1.51 -5.51
CA ASN A 22 9.30 -0.36 -4.67
C ASN A 22 7.80 -0.11 -4.53
N PHE A 23 7.05 -0.19 -5.63
CA PHE A 23 5.60 -0.07 -5.61
C PHE A 23 4.96 -1.10 -4.67
N LEU A 24 5.37 -2.37 -4.76
CA LEU A 24 4.81 -3.45 -3.95
C LEU A 24 5.02 -3.22 -2.46
N LEU A 25 6.25 -2.83 -2.11
CA LEU A 25 6.67 -2.62 -0.73
C LEU A 25 6.07 -1.35 -0.12
N GLU A 26 5.99 -0.25 -0.87
CA GLU A 26 5.39 1.00 -0.37
C GLU A 26 3.89 0.84 -0.12
N LYS A 27 3.18 0.14 -1.01
CA LYS A 27 1.76 -0.22 -0.80
C LYS A 27 1.59 -1.14 0.40
N SER A 28 2.43 -2.18 0.54
CA SER A 28 2.42 -3.06 1.71
C SER A 28 2.65 -2.27 2.99
N LYS A 29 3.64 -1.36 3.02
CA LYS A 29 3.92 -0.50 4.17
C LYS A 29 2.77 0.44 4.52
N THR A 30 2.12 1.03 3.52
CA THR A 30 1.09 2.06 3.70
C THR A 30 -0.26 1.46 4.12
N PHE A 31 -0.68 0.38 3.45
CA PHE A 31 -2.02 -0.19 3.58
C PHE A 31 -2.05 -1.52 4.32
N TYR A 32 -0.93 -2.22 4.44
CA TYR A 32 -0.84 -3.56 5.05
C TYR A 32 0.36 -3.67 6.02
N PRO A 33 0.45 -2.79 7.04
CA PRO A 33 1.65 -2.65 7.86
C PRO A 33 2.07 -3.94 8.58
N GLU A 34 1.12 -4.79 8.97
CA GLU A 34 1.40 -6.10 9.57
C GLU A 34 2.14 -7.02 8.60
N GLN A 35 1.69 -7.08 7.35
CA GLN A 35 2.37 -7.82 6.28
C GLN A 35 3.78 -7.26 6.04
N TYR A 36 3.92 -5.93 5.95
CA TYR A 36 5.21 -5.31 5.74
C TYR A 36 6.21 -5.64 6.86
N ASN A 37 5.78 -5.58 8.11
CA ASN A 37 6.61 -5.90 9.27
C ASN A 37 6.99 -7.39 9.29
N ALA A 38 6.05 -8.29 8.98
CA ALA A 38 6.31 -9.72 8.87
C ALA A 38 7.36 -10.03 7.79
N LEU A 39 7.28 -9.36 6.63
CA LEU A 39 8.25 -9.48 5.55
C LEU A 39 9.64 -8.96 5.97
N CYS A 40 9.69 -7.87 6.72
CA CYS A 40 10.94 -7.36 7.25
C CYS A 40 11.62 -8.38 8.17
N GLU A 41 10.86 -8.93 9.12
CA GLU A 41 11.39 -9.91 10.08
C GLU A 41 11.82 -11.22 9.43
N GLU A 42 11.09 -11.69 8.43
CA GLU A 42 11.41 -12.96 7.76
C GLU A 42 12.74 -12.87 6.98
N TYR A 43 12.98 -11.75 6.29
CA TYR A 43 14.13 -11.59 5.41
C TYR A 43 15.27 -10.77 6.04
N LYS A 44 15.23 -10.48 7.35
CA LYS A 44 16.18 -9.59 8.03
C LYS A 44 17.66 -9.97 7.87
N LEU A 45 17.96 -11.26 7.70
CA LEU A 45 19.34 -11.73 7.48
C LEU A 45 19.93 -11.24 6.15
N SER A 46 19.09 -10.91 5.17
CA SER A 46 19.50 -10.37 3.87
C SER A 46 19.58 -8.84 3.85
N ALA A 47 19.26 -8.15 4.96
CA ALA A 47 19.15 -6.70 5.01
C ALA A 47 20.42 -5.93 4.62
N MET A 48 21.61 -6.56 4.70
CA MET A 48 22.87 -5.94 4.24
C MET A 48 22.88 -5.69 2.73
N ASN A 49 22.19 -6.51 1.93
CA ASN A 49 22.00 -6.27 0.50
C ASN A 49 20.58 -5.76 0.27
N LYS A 50 20.41 -4.43 0.24
CA LYS A 50 19.10 -3.78 0.10
C LYS A 50 18.33 -4.26 -1.14
N SER A 51 18.98 -4.32 -2.31
CA SER A 51 18.30 -4.70 -3.56
C SER A 51 17.75 -6.12 -3.47
N TYR A 52 18.58 -7.05 -3.01
CA TYR A 52 18.17 -8.45 -2.86
C TYR A 52 17.11 -8.63 -1.76
N TYR A 53 17.26 -7.91 -0.64
CA TYR A 53 16.28 -7.90 0.45
C TYR A 53 14.91 -7.39 0.00
N ASP A 54 14.86 -6.30 -0.76
CA ASP A 54 13.63 -5.75 -1.31
C ASP A 54 12.99 -6.71 -2.31
N PHE A 55 13.79 -7.29 -3.20
CA PHE A 55 13.36 -8.32 -4.14
C PHE A 55 12.73 -9.52 -3.43
N LEU A 56 13.36 -10.07 -2.39
CA LEU A 56 12.83 -11.21 -1.65
C LEU A 56 11.45 -10.92 -1.04
N ARG A 57 11.30 -9.74 -0.45
CA ARG A 57 10.04 -9.29 0.16
C ARG A 57 8.95 -9.11 -0.89
N ALA A 58 9.25 -8.42 -1.99
CA ALA A 58 8.30 -8.23 -3.10
C ALA A 58 7.91 -9.56 -3.77
N ARG A 59 8.88 -10.44 -4.02
CA ARG A 59 8.63 -11.79 -4.55
C ARG A 59 7.74 -12.61 -3.62
N ARG A 60 7.91 -12.46 -2.30
CA ARG A 60 7.07 -13.15 -1.32
C ARG A 60 5.62 -12.64 -1.35
N ILE A 61 5.40 -11.34 -1.51
CA ILE A 61 4.05 -10.78 -1.72
C ILE A 61 3.42 -11.45 -2.94
N ILE A 62 4.07 -11.38 -4.10
CA ILE A 62 3.56 -11.94 -5.35
C ILE A 62 3.18 -13.42 -5.18
N ASN A 63 4.11 -14.24 -4.70
CA ASN A 63 3.87 -15.69 -4.60
C ASN A 63 2.81 -16.08 -3.56
N CYS A 64 2.53 -15.22 -2.59
CA CYS A 64 1.55 -15.49 -1.54
C CYS A 64 0.18 -14.85 -1.79
N CYS A 65 0.12 -13.81 -2.62
CA CYS A 65 -1.04 -12.94 -2.76
C CYS A 65 -1.68 -12.98 -4.14
N PHE A 66 -0.90 -13.28 -5.18
CA PHE A 66 -1.30 -13.14 -6.58
C PHE A 66 -1.40 -14.53 -7.22
N GLY A 67 -2.57 -14.84 -7.78
CA GLY A 67 -2.82 -16.13 -8.42
C GLY A 67 -2.33 -16.13 -9.86
N GLU A 68 -2.00 -17.33 -10.37
CA GLU A 68 -1.49 -17.44 -11.74
C GLU A 68 -2.60 -17.62 -12.79
N ASN A 69 -3.87 -17.81 -12.40
CA ASN A 69 -4.90 -18.39 -13.28
C ASN A 69 -6.34 -17.92 -13.05
N ASP A 70 -6.57 -16.67 -12.68
CA ASP A 70 -7.92 -16.10 -12.69
C ASP A 70 -8.12 -15.09 -13.84
N ARG A 71 -9.37 -14.61 -13.99
CA ARG A 71 -9.73 -13.59 -14.99
C ARG A 71 -9.57 -12.17 -14.45
N GLU A 72 -9.07 -12.03 -13.23
CA GLU A 72 -8.93 -10.74 -12.53
C GLU A 72 -7.48 -10.27 -12.55
N TRP A 73 -7.28 -8.97 -12.33
CA TRP A 73 -5.96 -8.37 -12.38
C TRP A 73 -5.42 -8.25 -10.96
N ASP A 74 -4.18 -8.66 -10.70
CA ASP A 74 -3.59 -8.55 -9.36
C ASP A 74 -3.55 -7.10 -8.86
N ILE A 75 -3.32 -6.19 -9.81
CA ILE A 75 -3.22 -4.76 -9.59
C ILE A 75 -4.12 -4.05 -10.61
N ASP A 76 -5.09 -3.29 -10.11
CA ASP A 76 -5.99 -2.48 -10.93
C ASP A 76 -5.35 -1.15 -11.39
N ASP A 77 -6.08 -0.35 -12.18
CA ASP A 77 -5.60 0.95 -12.70
C ASP A 77 -5.32 1.98 -11.59
N GLU A 78 -5.91 1.80 -10.40
CA GLU A 78 -5.74 2.67 -9.23
C GLU A 78 -4.61 2.16 -8.30
N GLY A 79 -3.99 1.02 -8.66
CA GLY A 79 -2.94 0.37 -7.90
C GLY A 79 -3.46 -0.32 -6.64
N ASN A 80 -4.73 -0.71 -6.59
CA ASN A 80 -5.30 -1.55 -5.54
C ASN A 80 -4.95 -3.01 -5.80
N TYR A 81 -4.81 -3.77 -4.73
CA TYR A 81 -4.51 -5.20 -4.82
C TYR A 81 -5.77 -6.03 -4.80
N HIS A 82 -5.83 -6.98 -5.72
CA HIS A 82 -6.77 -8.10 -5.66
C HIS A 82 -6.04 -9.27 -5.00
N PHE A 83 -6.30 -9.50 -3.72
CA PHE A 83 -5.71 -10.63 -3.01
C PHE A 83 -6.46 -11.91 -3.32
N GLU A 84 -5.72 -12.92 -3.76
CA GLU A 84 -6.25 -14.24 -4.02
C GLU A 84 -5.81 -15.25 -2.96
N LEU A 85 -6.66 -16.24 -2.72
CA LEU A 85 -6.26 -17.44 -2.00
C LEU A 85 -5.47 -18.37 -2.92
N VAL A 86 -4.18 -18.09 -3.06
CA VAL A 86 -3.27 -18.92 -3.85
C VAL A 86 -3.18 -20.33 -3.25
N LYS A 87 -3.12 -21.36 -4.11
CA LYS A 87 -2.86 -22.76 -3.70
C LYS A 87 -1.45 -22.91 -3.14
N CYS A 88 -1.28 -22.55 -1.87
CA CYS A 88 -0.01 -22.64 -1.17
C CYS A 88 0.17 -24.05 -0.57
N PRO A 89 1.19 -24.83 -0.98
CA PRO A 89 1.41 -26.16 -0.45
C PRO A 89 1.77 -26.16 1.05
N ARG A 90 2.19 -25.00 1.58
CA ARG A 90 2.57 -24.82 2.98
C ARG A 90 1.48 -24.20 3.83
N LEU A 91 0.22 -24.10 3.35
CA LEU A 91 -0.83 -23.32 4.01
C LEU A 91 -0.97 -23.63 5.51
N ALA A 92 -1.05 -24.90 5.88
CA ALA A 92 -1.23 -25.35 7.27
C ALA A 92 0.02 -25.18 8.16
N GLU A 93 1.20 -25.02 7.55
CA GLU A 93 2.50 -24.95 8.25
C GLU A 93 3.17 -23.58 8.11
N CYS A 94 2.53 -22.65 7.40
CA CYS A 94 3.12 -21.36 7.09
C CYS A 94 3.12 -20.49 8.34
N LYS A 95 4.32 -20.13 8.82
CA LYS A 95 4.56 -19.18 9.92
C LYS A 95 3.75 -17.87 9.80
N TYR A 96 3.49 -17.41 8.57
CA TYR A 96 2.77 -16.17 8.27
C TYR A 96 1.44 -16.41 7.57
N TYR A 97 0.80 -17.56 7.82
CA TYR A 97 -0.55 -17.82 7.36
C TYR A 97 -1.50 -16.72 7.83
N LYS A 98 -2.33 -16.20 6.92
CA LYS A 98 -3.23 -15.05 7.14
C LYS A 98 -2.56 -13.73 7.54
N VAL A 99 -1.24 -13.65 7.53
CA VAL A 99 -0.49 -12.40 7.75
C VAL A 99 0.02 -11.87 6.42
N ILE A 100 0.76 -12.71 5.67
CA ILE A 100 1.29 -12.30 4.37
C ILE A 100 0.28 -12.57 3.25
N CYS A 101 -0.37 -13.74 3.24
CA CYS A 101 -1.24 -14.16 2.14
C CYS A 101 -2.68 -13.64 2.22
N GLN A 102 -3.12 -13.13 3.38
CA GLN A 102 -4.42 -12.48 3.56
C GLN A 102 -4.24 -11.27 4.48
N PRO A 103 -3.53 -10.24 4.03
CA PRO A 103 -3.15 -9.13 4.89
C PRO A 103 -4.36 -8.28 5.27
N THR A 104 -4.36 -7.77 6.50
CA THR A 104 -5.40 -6.87 7.00
C THR A 104 -5.16 -5.45 6.49
N PHE A 105 -6.18 -4.84 5.87
CA PHE A 105 -6.13 -3.44 5.42
C PHE A 105 -6.12 -2.48 6.62
N ASN A 106 -5.19 -1.53 6.62
CA ASN A 106 -5.09 -0.48 7.62
C ASN A 106 -5.92 0.74 7.22
N SER A 107 -7.05 0.95 7.90
CA SER A 107 -7.91 2.13 7.74
C SER A 107 -7.49 3.32 8.61
N THR A 108 -6.42 3.18 9.42
CA THR A 108 -5.96 4.25 10.32
C THR A 108 -5.02 5.21 9.59
N LEU A 109 -5.35 6.51 9.65
CA LEU A 109 -4.48 7.57 9.17
C LEU A 109 -3.24 7.69 10.05
N SER A 110 -2.08 7.85 9.43
CA SER A 110 -0.87 8.28 10.12
C SER A 110 -1.00 9.73 10.57
N ASP A 111 -0.20 10.14 11.56
CA ASP A 111 -0.16 11.52 12.05
C ASP A 111 0.05 12.52 10.91
N ARG A 112 0.90 12.16 9.95
CA ARG A 112 1.21 13.01 8.81
C ARG A 112 0.08 13.10 7.80
N GLU A 113 -0.61 11.99 7.53
CA GLU A 113 -1.82 12.01 6.70
C GLU A 113 -2.91 12.84 7.39
N MET A 114 -3.09 12.69 8.70
CA MET A 114 -4.06 13.47 9.47
C MET A 114 -3.75 14.97 9.43
N GLU A 115 -2.49 15.35 9.62
CA GLU A 115 -2.05 16.74 9.56
C GLU A 115 -2.29 17.37 8.18
N VAL A 116 -1.91 16.69 7.10
CA VAL A 116 -2.18 17.14 5.73
C VAL A 116 -3.69 17.29 5.48
N MET A 117 -4.48 16.31 5.90
CA MET A 117 -5.93 16.35 5.72
C MET A 117 -6.61 17.46 6.53
N LYS A 118 -6.08 17.77 7.72
CA LYS A 118 -6.52 18.92 8.52
C LYS A 118 -6.25 20.25 7.80
N MET A 119 -5.04 20.44 7.26
CA MET A 119 -4.73 21.65 6.50
C MET A 119 -5.62 21.82 5.26
N TYR A 120 -5.97 20.72 4.59
CA TYR A 120 -6.96 20.75 3.50
C TYR A 120 -8.37 21.09 3.97
N PHE A 121 -8.77 20.60 5.15
CA PHE A 121 -10.04 20.96 5.78
C PHE A 121 -10.10 22.47 6.06
N ASP A 122 -8.98 23.06 6.47
CA ASP A 122 -8.82 24.50 6.69
C ASP A 122 -8.64 25.32 5.39
N HIS A 123 -8.89 24.72 4.22
CA HIS A 123 -8.81 25.34 2.89
C HIS A 123 -7.42 25.89 2.53
N ILE A 124 -6.34 25.35 3.11
CA ILE A 124 -4.98 25.72 2.77
C ILE A 124 -4.61 25.12 1.39
N PRO A 125 -4.08 25.91 0.44
CA PRO A 125 -3.68 25.41 -0.87
C PRO A 125 -2.47 24.47 -0.77
N THR A 126 -2.39 23.48 -1.66
CA THR A 126 -1.37 22.41 -1.65
C THR A 126 0.06 22.95 -1.60
N GLU A 127 0.34 24.06 -2.28
CA GLU A 127 1.66 24.70 -2.31
C GLU A 127 2.07 25.21 -0.93
N LYS A 128 1.12 25.83 -0.19
CA LYS A 128 1.36 26.29 1.18
C LYS A 128 1.47 25.15 2.17
N ILE A 129 0.72 24.06 1.96
CA ILE A 129 0.87 22.84 2.76
C ILE A 129 2.29 22.29 2.56
N ALA A 130 2.73 22.15 1.30
CA ALA A 130 4.06 21.65 0.95
C ALA A 130 5.17 22.50 1.61
N GLU A 131 5.06 23.83 1.54
CA GLU A 131 5.99 24.76 2.19
C GLU A 131 5.99 24.62 3.71
N SER A 132 4.81 24.68 4.35
CA SER A 132 4.67 24.63 5.81
C SER A 132 5.19 23.33 6.40
N LEU A 133 5.04 22.24 5.64
CA LEU A 133 5.38 20.89 6.05
C LEU A 133 6.77 20.45 5.57
N TYR A 134 7.50 21.29 4.82
CA TYR A 134 8.79 20.95 4.19
C TYR A 134 8.71 19.68 3.32
N LEU A 135 7.64 19.55 2.54
CA LEU A 135 7.38 18.42 1.65
C LEU A 135 7.36 18.87 0.19
N SER A 136 7.52 17.92 -0.74
CA SER A 136 7.17 18.16 -2.14
C SER A 136 5.65 18.18 -2.31
N ILE A 137 5.14 18.95 -3.29
CA ILE A 137 3.73 18.95 -3.68
C ILE A 137 3.25 17.52 -4.00
N HIS A 138 4.10 16.72 -4.66
CA HIS A 138 3.80 15.32 -4.97
C HIS A 138 3.59 14.49 -3.68
N THR A 139 4.42 14.68 -2.67
CA THR A 139 4.29 14.00 -1.37
C THR A 139 3.00 14.39 -0.65
N VAL A 140 2.64 15.68 -0.66
CA VAL A 140 1.36 16.15 -0.08
C VAL A 140 0.17 15.51 -0.80
N ASN A 141 0.19 15.48 -2.13
CA ASN A 141 -0.86 14.82 -2.93
C ASN A 141 -0.94 13.31 -2.64
N ASN A 142 0.20 12.64 -2.41
CA ASN A 142 0.23 11.23 -2.02
C ASN A 142 -0.35 11.02 -0.62
N HIS A 143 -0.03 11.86 0.37
CA HIS A 143 -0.66 11.79 1.69
C HIS A 143 -2.18 11.94 1.60
N ARG A 144 -2.66 12.91 0.82
CA ARG A 144 -4.09 13.09 0.56
C ARG A 144 -4.72 11.85 -0.06
N ARG A 145 -4.12 11.32 -1.13
CA ARG A 145 -4.62 10.12 -1.83
C ARG A 145 -4.67 8.90 -0.91
N ASN A 146 -3.60 8.65 -0.16
CA ASN A 146 -3.54 7.54 0.78
C ASN A 146 -4.58 7.69 1.90
N ALA A 147 -4.76 8.90 2.43
CA ALA A 147 -5.75 9.16 3.46
C ALA A 147 -7.18 8.89 2.98
N LEU A 148 -7.53 9.40 1.80
CA LEU A 148 -8.83 9.13 1.18
C LEU A 148 -9.03 7.62 0.95
N GLN A 149 -8.02 6.93 0.44
CA GLN A 149 -8.07 5.48 0.23
C GLN A 149 -8.25 4.70 1.54
N LYS A 150 -7.52 5.05 2.61
CA LYS A 150 -7.66 4.42 3.93
C LYS A 150 -9.03 4.59 4.55
N LEU A 151 -9.67 5.74 4.31
CA LEU A 151 -11.02 6.03 4.77
C LEU A 151 -12.12 5.51 3.83
N GLY A 152 -11.77 4.98 2.66
CA GLY A 152 -12.73 4.55 1.65
C GLY A 152 -13.49 5.69 1.00
N LEU A 153 -12.88 6.89 0.93
CA LEU A 153 -13.48 8.11 0.39
C LEU A 153 -12.91 8.41 -0.99
N ARG A 154 -13.70 9.02 -1.87
CA ARG A 154 -13.33 9.36 -3.25
C ARG A 154 -12.95 10.82 -3.44
N SER A 155 -13.30 11.69 -2.50
CA SER A 155 -13.11 13.13 -2.64
C SER A 155 -12.88 13.85 -1.31
N MET A 156 -12.37 15.08 -1.42
CA MET A 156 -12.26 15.97 -0.27
C MET A 156 -13.62 16.41 0.28
N ASP A 157 -14.66 16.44 -0.56
CA ASP A 157 -16.01 16.79 -0.12
C ASP A 157 -16.57 15.68 0.78
N GLU A 158 -16.42 14.41 0.38
CA GLU A 158 -16.75 13.26 1.22
C GLU A 158 -15.94 13.25 2.53
N PHE A 159 -14.68 13.68 2.49
CA PHE A 159 -13.87 13.83 3.69
C PHE A 159 -14.42 14.90 4.64
N ARG A 160 -14.91 16.04 4.13
CA ARG A 160 -15.55 17.06 4.99
C ARG A 160 -16.79 16.49 5.66
N ASP A 161 -17.65 15.80 4.92
CA ASP A 161 -18.84 15.14 5.48
C ASP A 161 -18.47 14.11 6.55
N TYR A 162 -17.42 13.32 6.29
CA TYR A 162 -16.88 12.36 7.25
C TYR A 162 -16.38 13.05 8.53
N VAL A 163 -15.63 14.15 8.43
CA VAL A 163 -15.14 14.92 9.58
C VAL A 163 -16.31 15.48 10.40
N TYR A 164 -17.32 16.07 9.76
CA TYR A 164 -18.48 16.63 10.46
C TYR A 164 -19.30 15.55 11.17
N LYS A 165 -19.54 14.41 10.50
CA LYS A 165 -20.31 13.30 11.07
C LYS A 165 -19.63 12.68 12.28
N ASN A 166 -18.30 12.57 12.25
CA ASN A 166 -17.51 11.93 13.29
C ASN A 166 -16.90 12.91 14.31
N LYS A 167 -17.09 14.22 14.13
CA LYS A 167 -16.54 15.29 14.99
C LYS A 167 -15.02 15.16 15.19
N ILE A 168 -14.30 14.91 14.10
CA ILE A 168 -12.85 14.64 14.14
C ILE A 168 -12.04 15.92 14.34
N PHE A 169 -12.50 17.03 13.76
CA PHE A 169 -11.91 18.35 13.94
C PHE A 169 -12.94 19.28 14.56
N ASP A 170 -12.50 20.07 15.54
CA ASP A 170 -13.29 21.17 16.09
C ASP A 170 -13.24 22.38 15.14
N ARG A 171 -14.36 23.09 15.03
CA ARG A 171 -14.41 24.41 14.39
C ARG A 171 -13.98 25.50 15.36
#